data_AF-A0A2K9D348-F1
#
_entry.id   AF-A0A2K9D348-F1
#
_cell.length_a   1.000
_cell.length_b   1.000
_cell.length_c   1.000
_cell.angle_alpha   90.00
_cell.angle_beta   90.00
_cell.angle_gamma   90.00
#
_symmetry.space_group_name_H-M   'P 1'
#
loop_
_entity.id
_entity.type
_entity.pdbx_description
1 polymer ?
#
loop_
_entity_poly.entity_id
_entity_poly.type
_entity_poly.pdbx_seq_one_letter_code
_entity_poly.pdbx_strand_id
1 'polypeptide(L)'
;MGSDFRLWSDEPSATDLLSFDAIADTVVDALFDGELDPVALGLEGAWGSGKTTVLHLIENRIATENVDGQVVVVVRSNPWQYDPAVGAKESLIAEILGALSAEFDASDPVGSAGLTALKALVKRVNWSKAVKMAARTALTLQLPSLDDVFDLVSDDPESLDSPKGMASFKEEFQKLLADPALAHVSRVVVLVDDLDRCLPPTVVETLETIRLFLSVPGMCFVVAADEARVAEAIRMHLGTPLVGDGRESVASLYLHKIVQTTVPVPALSAFDTRAYLFLLLAKQECGSDDAFAELVRACGELRVAAGSLDDLELPADGSLRSAMQSAARLTPILYEKLQANPRRIKRFMNDLNVRQSIADRRGIALSPDAVAKLMVLERTLPTDFDTLLGWLSAGVLRPRLERLSEVAESGAAADRGDADDGEGVDEESFSATMIRWAKLPPALDAAAAGGYLTLAAAFHGRLLVDEGLPEQLRDIAAALASRSQIEREAVSQDELQALPLGDVSVLLDHLGRRLQDEPGVQFAAVNAIITLARLHPAVQQEALVALARLRATDVNASTVMLFRSIEAQYVDVLEGWRVVGADDTDTSKALTSLLGPVVAS
;
A
#
# COMPACT_ATOMS: atom_id res chain seq x y z
N MET A 1 25.62 -9.78 4.17
CA MET A 1 24.98 -9.51 2.86
C MET A 1 24.11 -8.28 3.03
N GLY A 2 24.09 -7.36 2.07
CA GLY A 2 23.11 -6.28 2.11
C GLY A 2 21.75 -6.82 1.71
N SER A 3 20.72 -6.55 2.51
CA SER A 3 19.33 -6.71 2.07
C SER A 3 19.12 -5.83 0.85
N ASP A 4 18.64 -6.40 -0.25
CA ASP A 4 18.52 -5.72 -1.53
C ASP A 4 17.32 -4.76 -1.49
N PHE A 5 17.56 -3.58 -0.93
CA PHE A 5 16.54 -2.58 -0.64
C PHE A 5 15.99 -1.97 -1.94
N ARG A 6 14.81 -2.44 -2.34
CA ARG A 6 14.18 -2.10 -3.61
C ARG A 6 12.77 -1.55 -3.38
N LEU A 7 12.42 -0.50 -4.11
CA LEU A 7 11.09 0.13 -4.10
C LEU A 7 10.51 0.10 -5.52
N TRP A 8 9.26 -0.31 -5.66
CA TRP A 8 8.50 -0.21 -6.90
C TRP A 8 8.00 1.22 -7.10
N SER A 9 8.14 1.73 -8.33
CA SER A 9 7.56 3.03 -8.70
C SER A 9 6.02 2.98 -8.66
N ASP A 10 5.43 4.10 -8.24
CA ASP A 10 3.99 4.35 -8.23
C ASP A 10 3.47 4.78 -9.62
N GLU A 11 4.38 4.98 -10.59
CA GLU A 11 4.05 5.23 -11.99
C GLU A 11 3.25 4.08 -12.63
N PRO A 12 2.40 4.38 -13.64
CA PRO A 12 1.77 3.37 -14.50
C PRO A 12 2.82 2.43 -15.10
N SER A 13 2.48 1.15 -15.25
CA SER A 13 3.39 0.22 -15.92
C SER A 13 3.27 0.37 -17.44
N ALA A 14 4.40 0.39 -18.15
CA ALA A 14 4.42 0.31 -19.61
C ALA A 14 4.03 -1.09 -20.13
N THR A 15 4.12 -2.12 -19.27
CA THR A 15 3.72 -3.50 -19.57
C THR A 15 2.44 -3.82 -18.81
N ASP A 16 1.46 -4.46 -19.46
CA ASP A 16 0.25 -4.87 -18.76
C ASP A 16 0.51 -6.04 -17.80
N LEU A 17 0.55 -5.76 -16.51
CA LEU A 17 0.72 -6.78 -15.46
C LEU A 17 -0.62 -7.39 -15.00
N LEU A 18 -1.75 -6.85 -15.45
CA LEU A 18 -3.09 -7.07 -14.89
C LEU A 18 -4.09 -7.66 -15.89
N SER A 19 -3.79 -7.65 -17.19
CA SER A 19 -4.68 -8.02 -18.29
C SER A 19 -5.90 -7.10 -18.39
N PHE A 20 -5.60 -5.80 -18.49
CA PHE A 20 -6.54 -4.78 -18.91
C PHE A 20 -6.55 -4.57 -20.43
N ASP A 21 -5.72 -5.29 -21.18
CA ASP A 21 -5.79 -5.47 -22.63
C ASP A 21 -7.23 -5.72 -23.14
N ALA A 22 -7.99 -6.64 -22.54
CA ALA A 22 -9.40 -6.86 -22.93
C ALA A 22 -10.30 -5.61 -22.74
N ILE A 23 -10.00 -4.76 -21.75
CA ILE A 23 -10.74 -3.51 -21.48
C ILE A 23 -10.33 -2.44 -22.49
N ALA A 24 -9.03 -2.32 -22.76
CA ALA A 24 -8.47 -1.38 -23.72
C ALA A 24 -9.00 -1.68 -25.13
N ASP A 25 -8.98 -2.95 -25.56
CA ASP A 25 -9.51 -3.40 -26.86
C ASP A 25 -11.00 -3.07 -26.97
N THR A 26 -11.81 -3.38 -25.95
CA THR A 26 -13.25 -3.03 -25.92
C THR A 26 -13.50 -1.53 -26.05
N VAL A 27 -12.65 -0.69 -25.44
CA VAL A 27 -12.74 0.77 -25.57
C VAL A 27 -12.32 1.22 -26.97
N VAL A 28 -11.27 0.65 -27.56
CA VAL A 28 -10.82 0.97 -28.93
C VAL A 28 -11.84 0.57 -29.99
N ASP A 29 -12.45 -0.61 -29.88
CA ASP A 29 -13.56 -1.04 -30.74
C ASP A 29 -14.70 -0.01 -30.72
N ALA A 30 -15.09 0.48 -29.53
CA ALA A 30 -16.14 1.48 -29.38
C ALA A 30 -15.73 2.90 -29.84
N LEU A 31 -14.44 3.25 -29.77
CA LEU A 31 -13.90 4.48 -30.37
C LEU A 31 -13.88 4.41 -31.90
N PHE A 32 -13.77 3.20 -32.47
CA PHE A 32 -13.69 2.96 -33.91
C PHE A 32 -15.02 2.59 -34.57
N ASP A 33 -16.08 2.36 -33.81
CA ASP A 33 -17.45 2.28 -34.32
C ASP A 33 -17.90 3.61 -34.94
N GLY A 34 -18.42 3.55 -36.18
CA GLY A 34 -18.96 4.71 -36.89
C GLY A 34 -20.40 5.04 -36.49
N GLU A 35 -21.15 4.12 -35.87
CA GLU A 35 -22.49 4.39 -35.35
C GLU A 35 -22.47 5.17 -34.03
N LEU A 36 -21.32 5.20 -33.34
CA LEU A 36 -21.11 5.91 -32.08
C LEU A 36 -20.52 7.32 -32.26
N ASP A 37 -20.04 7.70 -33.45
CA ASP A 37 -19.39 9.00 -33.69
C ASP A 37 -20.38 10.19 -33.63
N PRO A 38 -20.16 11.23 -32.79
CA PRO A 38 -19.08 11.40 -31.80
C PRO A 38 -19.37 10.72 -30.46
N VAL A 39 -18.37 10.01 -29.93
CA VAL A 39 -18.50 9.17 -28.73
C VAL A 39 -17.80 9.75 -27.49
N ALA A 40 -18.40 9.56 -26.32
CA ALA A 40 -17.75 9.75 -25.03
C ALA A 40 -17.92 8.55 -24.12
N LEU A 41 -16.80 7.90 -23.84
CA LEU A 41 -16.71 6.73 -22.98
C LEU A 41 -16.15 7.12 -21.60
N GLY A 42 -16.75 6.59 -20.55
CA GLY A 42 -16.24 6.69 -19.18
C GLY A 42 -15.40 5.47 -18.87
N LEU A 43 -14.24 5.66 -18.26
CA LEU A 43 -13.44 4.57 -17.69
C LEU A 43 -13.52 4.70 -16.17
N GLU A 44 -14.42 3.93 -15.56
CA GLU A 44 -14.81 4.09 -14.16
C GLU A 44 -13.97 3.23 -13.22
N GLY A 45 -13.54 3.80 -12.10
CA GLY A 45 -13.01 3.01 -11.00
C GLY A 45 -12.33 3.82 -9.90
N ALA A 46 -12.35 3.24 -8.69
CA ALA A 46 -11.76 3.84 -7.51
C ALA A 46 -10.28 4.19 -7.69
N TRP A 47 -9.82 5.21 -6.96
CA TRP A 47 -8.42 5.65 -6.98
C TRP A 47 -7.41 4.50 -6.82
N GLY A 48 -6.49 4.36 -7.77
CA GLY A 48 -5.49 3.30 -7.80
C GLY A 48 -5.93 1.96 -8.40
N SER A 49 -7.13 1.87 -9.01
CA SER A 49 -7.60 0.68 -9.75
C SER A 49 -6.75 0.36 -10.98
N GLY A 50 -6.13 1.38 -11.59
CA GLY A 50 -5.28 1.24 -12.78
C GLY A 50 -5.75 2.01 -14.01
N LYS A 51 -6.76 2.89 -13.91
CA LYS A 51 -7.32 3.67 -15.03
C LYS A 51 -6.28 4.25 -15.99
N THR A 52 -5.29 4.99 -15.48
CA THR A 52 -4.17 5.54 -16.25
C THR A 52 -3.40 4.48 -17.05
N THR A 53 -3.23 3.27 -16.50
CA THR A 53 -2.59 2.16 -17.22
C THR A 53 -3.47 1.68 -18.38
N VAL A 54 -4.80 1.63 -18.22
CA VAL A 54 -5.71 1.33 -19.34
C VAL A 54 -5.66 2.43 -20.41
N LEU A 55 -5.59 3.71 -20.03
CA LEU A 55 -5.41 4.81 -21.00
C LEU A 55 -4.09 4.69 -21.77
N HIS A 56 -3.02 4.21 -21.14
CA HIS A 56 -1.76 3.92 -21.83
C HIS A 56 -1.92 2.75 -22.82
N LEU A 57 -2.67 1.71 -22.46
CA LEU A 57 -2.96 0.58 -23.35
C LEU A 57 -3.84 0.99 -24.54
N ILE A 58 -4.85 1.84 -24.33
CA ILE A 58 -5.71 2.41 -25.39
C ILE A 58 -4.87 3.21 -26.38
N GLU A 59 -4.01 4.12 -25.91
CA GLU A 59 -3.10 4.89 -26.78
C GLU A 59 -2.16 3.99 -27.59
N ASN A 60 -1.51 3.02 -26.93
CA ASN A 60 -0.63 2.08 -27.59
C ASN A 60 -1.37 1.26 -28.66
N ARG A 61 -2.62 0.84 -28.37
CA ARG A 61 -3.42 0.04 -29.30
C ARG A 61 -3.84 0.85 -30.52
N ILE A 62 -4.31 2.08 -30.32
CA ILE A 62 -4.60 3.05 -31.40
C ILE A 62 -3.36 3.27 -32.29
N ALA A 63 -2.17 3.40 -31.69
CA ALA A 63 -0.92 3.57 -32.45
C ALA A 63 -0.52 2.33 -33.27
N THR A 64 -1.01 1.14 -32.93
CA THR A 64 -0.78 -0.10 -33.69
C THR A 64 -1.87 -0.43 -34.72
N GLU A 65 -3.11 -0.03 -34.46
CA GLU A 65 -4.27 -0.28 -35.33
C GLU A 65 -4.47 0.85 -36.34
N ASN A 66 -3.59 0.91 -37.35
CA ASN A 66 -3.77 1.82 -38.50
C ASN A 66 -5.04 1.44 -39.29
N VAL A 67 -6.06 2.31 -39.24
CA VAL A 67 -7.29 2.17 -40.03
C VAL A 67 -7.02 2.59 -41.48
N ASP A 68 -6.72 1.62 -42.36
CA ASP A 68 -6.63 1.79 -43.82
C ASP A 68 -5.80 3.00 -44.33
N GLY A 69 -4.74 3.37 -43.59
CA GLY A 69 -3.86 4.49 -43.92
C GLY A 69 -4.35 5.88 -43.47
N GLN A 70 -5.40 5.92 -42.65
CA GLN A 70 -5.81 7.11 -41.89
C GLN A 70 -5.13 7.17 -40.52
N VAL A 71 -4.93 8.38 -40.01
CA VAL A 71 -4.32 8.71 -38.73
C VAL A 71 -5.41 8.96 -37.69
N VAL A 72 -5.16 8.50 -36.45
CA VAL A 72 -5.94 8.86 -35.27
C VAL A 72 -5.09 9.78 -34.40
N VAL A 73 -5.52 11.02 -34.21
CA VAL A 73 -4.81 12.00 -33.37
C VAL A 73 -5.18 11.74 -31.91
N VAL A 74 -4.23 11.27 -31.10
CA VAL A 74 -4.43 11.05 -29.67
C VAL A 74 -4.00 12.27 -28.87
N VAL A 75 -4.91 12.82 -28.06
CA VAL A 75 -4.67 13.98 -27.19
C VAL A 75 -4.75 13.52 -25.74
N ARG A 76 -3.62 13.55 -25.02
CA ARG A 76 -3.59 13.31 -23.58
C ARG A 76 -3.90 14.59 -22.83
N SER A 77 -4.90 14.53 -21.95
CA SER A 77 -5.36 15.64 -21.14
C SER A 77 -5.35 15.27 -19.66
N ASN A 78 -4.76 16.12 -18.83
CA ASN A 78 -4.69 15.93 -17.38
C ASN A 78 -5.23 17.18 -16.64
N PRO A 79 -6.56 17.35 -16.52
CA PRO A 79 -7.14 18.59 -16.00
C PRO A 79 -6.76 18.93 -14.55
N TRP A 80 -6.24 17.97 -13.78
CA TRP A 80 -5.65 18.21 -12.45
C TRP A 80 -4.35 19.02 -12.50
N GLN A 81 -3.62 18.98 -13.62
CA GLN A 81 -2.34 19.68 -13.82
C GLN A 81 -2.52 21.07 -14.44
N TYR A 82 -3.75 21.44 -14.83
CA TYR A 82 -4.04 22.77 -15.40
C TYR A 82 -3.76 23.89 -14.40
N ASP A 83 -3.14 24.97 -14.88
CA ASP A 83 -3.02 26.20 -14.11
C ASP A 83 -4.41 26.82 -13.90
N PRO A 84 -4.90 26.96 -12.64
CA PRO A 84 -6.19 27.61 -12.37
C PRO A 84 -6.29 29.04 -12.88
N ALA A 85 -5.15 29.70 -13.16
CA ALA A 85 -5.09 31.04 -13.71
C ALA A 85 -5.09 31.09 -15.26
N VAL A 86 -4.99 29.95 -15.96
CA VAL A 86 -5.35 29.84 -17.39
C VAL A 86 -6.84 29.51 -17.52
N GLY A 87 -7.32 28.53 -16.75
CA GLY A 87 -8.68 28.01 -16.81
C GLY A 87 -8.77 26.68 -17.56
N ALA A 88 -9.70 25.81 -17.16
CA ALA A 88 -9.71 24.42 -17.61
C ALA A 88 -10.24 24.27 -19.05
N LYS A 89 -11.20 25.12 -19.40
CA LYS A 89 -11.74 25.25 -20.76
C LYS A 89 -10.66 25.67 -21.75
N GLU A 90 -9.94 26.74 -21.40
CA GLU A 90 -8.88 27.31 -22.22
C GLU A 90 -7.73 26.31 -22.40
N SER A 91 -7.36 25.57 -21.35
CA SER A 91 -6.30 24.56 -21.38
C SER A 91 -6.65 23.35 -22.27
N LEU A 92 -7.85 22.77 -22.14
CA LEU A 92 -8.28 21.63 -22.96
C LEU A 92 -8.41 22.00 -24.44
N ILE A 93 -8.90 23.21 -24.75
CA ILE A 93 -8.93 23.71 -26.14
C ILE A 93 -7.50 23.89 -26.68
N ALA A 94 -6.55 24.34 -25.85
CA ALA A 94 -5.14 24.44 -26.25
C ALA A 94 -4.53 23.09 -26.62
N GLU A 95 -4.77 22.05 -25.81
CA GLU A 95 -4.25 20.69 -26.05
C GLU A 95 -4.78 20.12 -27.37
N ILE A 96 -6.09 20.21 -27.61
CA ILE A 96 -6.73 19.70 -28.83
C ILE A 96 -6.26 20.46 -30.08
N LEU A 97 -6.25 21.80 -30.05
CA LEU A 97 -5.78 22.60 -31.18
C LEU A 97 -4.27 22.47 -31.39
N GLY A 98 -3.49 22.27 -30.33
CA GLY A 98 -2.04 22.03 -30.42
C GLY A 98 -1.71 20.71 -31.11
N ALA A 99 -2.40 19.63 -30.75
CA ALA A 99 -2.26 18.33 -31.41
C ALA A 99 -2.66 18.40 -32.89
N LEU A 100 -3.81 19.00 -33.20
CA LEU A 100 -4.23 19.22 -34.59
C LEU A 100 -3.29 20.11 -35.39
N SER A 101 -2.63 21.09 -34.75
CA SER A 101 -1.67 21.96 -35.42
C SER A 101 -0.41 21.21 -35.90
N ALA A 102 -0.10 20.03 -35.35
CA ALA A 102 1.04 19.22 -35.78
C ALA A 102 0.76 18.43 -37.08
N GLU A 103 -0.52 18.24 -37.44
CA GLU A 103 -0.96 17.50 -38.62
C GLU A 103 -0.96 18.34 -39.92
N PHE A 104 -0.77 19.66 -39.82
CA PHE A 104 -0.72 20.55 -40.99
C PHE A 104 0.73 20.79 -41.47
N ASP A 105 1.00 20.49 -42.75
CA ASP A 105 2.26 20.89 -43.39
C ASP A 105 2.26 22.39 -43.72
N ALA A 106 3.04 23.18 -42.97
CA ALA A 106 3.19 24.61 -43.19
C ALA A 106 3.87 25.00 -44.52
N SER A 107 4.48 24.04 -45.22
CA SER A 107 5.12 24.24 -46.53
C SER A 107 4.16 24.08 -47.73
N ASP A 108 3.01 23.44 -47.52
CA ASP A 108 1.96 23.28 -48.52
C ASP A 108 0.90 24.41 -48.44
N PRO A 109 0.37 24.93 -49.57
CA PRO A 109 -0.65 25.98 -49.53
C PRO A 109 -1.97 25.60 -48.84
N VAL A 110 -2.38 24.32 -48.86
CA VAL A 110 -3.58 23.84 -48.17
C VAL A 110 -3.30 23.75 -46.67
N GLY A 111 -2.17 23.16 -46.27
CA GLY A 111 -1.75 23.09 -44.87
C GLY A 111 -1.57 24.48 -44.23
N SER A 112 -1.00 25.43 -44.98
CA SER A 112 -0.87 26.85 -44.57
C SER A 112 -2.22 27.57 -44.41
N ALA A 113 -3.22 27.25 -45.25
CA ALA A 113 -4.58 27.75 -45.11
C ALA A 113 -5.28 27.15 -43.87
N GLY A 114 -5.15 25.84 -43.64
CA GLY A 114 -5.65 25.15 -42.46
C GLY A 114 -5.07 25.71 -41.15
N LEU A 115 -3.74 25.93 -41.09
CA LEU A 115 -3.09 26.61 -39.98
C LEU A 115 -3.62 28.05 -39.75
N THR A 116 -4.04 28.74 -40.81
CA THR A 116 -4.64 30.07 -40.70
C THR A 116 -6.05 30.00 -40.11
N ALA A 117 -6.86 28.99 -40.48
CA ALA A 117 -8.16 28.72 -39.88
C ALA A 117 -8.04 28.31 -38.40
N LEU A 118 -7.07 27.44 -38.07
CA LEU A 118 -6.75 27.05 -36.69
C LEU A 118 -6.36 28.27 -35.83
N LYS A 119 -5.52 29.18 -36.36
CA LYS A 119 -5.18 30.44 -35.67
C LYS A 119 -6.39 31.36 -35.47
N ALA A 120 -7.40 31.32 -36.34
CA ALA A 120 -8.63 32.08 -36.13
C ALA A 120 -9.46 31.51 -34.96
N LEU A 121 -9.55 30.19 -34.83
CA LEU A 121 -10.19 29.51 -33.69
C LEU A 121 -9.49 29.83 -32.37
N VAL A 122 -8.14 29.78 -32.33
CA VAL A 122 -7.35 30.14 -31.14
C VAL A 122 -7.67 31.56 -30.66
N LYS A 123 -7.89 32.52 -31.57
CA LYS A 123 -8.18 33.93 -31.21
C LYS A 123 -9.55 34.16 -30.55
N ARG A 124 -10.49 33.21 -30.67
CA ARG A 124 -11.82 33.29 -30.01
C ARG A 124 -11.83 32.78 -28.58
N VAL A 125 -10.79 32.04 -28.17
CA VAL A 125 -10.60 31.59 -26.79
C VAL A 125 -10.19 32.77 -25.92
N ASN A 126 -10.81 32.92 -24.74
CA ASN A 126 -10.59 34.05 -23.85
C ASN A 126 -9.32 33.89 -23.01
N TRP A 127 -8.15 34.03 -23.64
CA TRP A 127 -6.84 33.95 -22.97
C TRP A 127 -6.57 35.04 -21.93
N SER A 128 -7.51 35.98 -21.68
CA SER A 128 -7.29 37.13 -20.78
C SER A 128 -6.97 36.75 -19.33
N LYS A 129 -7.29 35.52 -18.91
CA LYS A 129 -6.84 34.94 -17.63
C LYS A 129 -5.32 34.66 -17.68
N ALA A 130 -4.85 33.96 -18.72
CA ALA A 130 -3.43 33.65 -18.96
C ALA A 130 -2.55 34.91 -19.12
N VAL A 131 -3.02 35.94 -19.85
CA VAL A 131 -2.25 37.19 -20.04
C VAL A 131 -1.94 37.89 -18.70
N LYS A 132 -2.88 37.86 -17.75
CA LYS A 132 -2.70 38.46 -16.42
C LYS A 132 -1.64 37.75 -15.58
N MET A 133 -1.29 36.50 -15.91
CA MET A 133 -0.23 35.76 -15.25
C MET A 133 1.15 36.11 -15.78
N ALA A 134 1.35 36.22 -17.11
CA ALA A 134 2.62 36.62 -17.69
C ALA A 134 3.12 37.97 -17.13
N ALA A 135 2.20 38.90 -16.84
CA ALA A 135 2.51 40.18 -16.19
C ALA A 135 2.86 40.08 -14.68
N ARG A 136 2.58 38.95 -14.03
CA ARG A 136 2.84 38.70 -12.59
C ARG A 136 4.01 37.74 -12.33
N THR A 137 4.37 36.86 -13.27
CA THR A 137 5.33 35.76 -13.07
C THR A 137 6.74 36.00 -13.62
N ALA A 138 7.12 37.25 -13.90
CA ALA A 138 8.44 37.64 -14.42
C ALA A 138 9.66 37.32 -13.51
N LEU A 139 9.50 36.49 -12.47
CA LEU A 139 10.52 36.12 -11.48
C LEU A 139 10.63 34.60 -11.19
N THR A 140 9.78 33.74 -11.79
CA THR A 140 9.87 32.28 -11.65
C THR A 140 9.61 31.59 -12.98
N LEU A 141 10.63 30.91 -13.51
CA LEU A 141 10.62 30.28 -14.84
C LEU A 141 9.80 28.97 -14.86
N GLN A 142 9.06 28.78 -15.97
CA GLN A 142 8.10 27.70 -16.33
C GLN A 142 6.64 28.05 -15.96
N LEU A 143 5.68 28.12 -16.90
CA LEU A 143 5.67 27.84 -18.36
C LEU A 143 5.76 29.14 -19.20
N PRO A 144 6.37 29.10 -20.41
CA PRO A 144 5.53 29.05 -21.61
C PRO A 144 6.14 28.32 -22.83
N SER A 145 5.28 27.58 -23.54
CA SER A 145 5.12 27.63 -25.00
C SER A 145 3.94 26.71 -25.40
N LEU A 146 3.28 26.77 -26.57
CA LEU A 146 2.98 27.87 -27.50
C LEU A 146 3.96 29.05 -27.57
N ASP A 147 4.94 28.97 -28.47
CA ASP A 147 5.75 30.14 -28.83
C ASP A 147 4.88 31.11 -29.63
N ASP A 148 4.73 32.30 -29.05
CA ASP A 148 3.69 33.27 -29.33
C ASP A 148 2.28 32.65 -29.23
N VAL A 149 1.50 33.08 -28.23
CA VAL A 149 0.03 32.94 -28.22
C VAL A 149 -0.57 33.98 -29.21
N PHE A 150 0.05 34.02 -30.41
CA PHE A 150 0.04 34.97 -31.52
C PHE A 150 -0.34 36.43 -31.17
N ASP A 151 0.46 37.05 -30.30
CA ASP A 151 0.36 38.47 -29.91
C ASP A 151 -1.00 38.90 -29.30
N LEU A 152 -1.53 38.06 -28.40
CA LEU A 152 -2.43 38.35 -27.28
C LEU A 152 -2.99 39.80 -27.12
N VAL A 153 -3.92 40.20 -27.98
CA VAL A 153 -5.12 40.95 -27.57
C VAL A 153 -6.34 40.33 -28.25
N SER A 154 -7.28 39.82 -27.45
CA SER A 154 -8.61 39.42 -27.91
C SER A 154 -9.55 40.64 -27.88
N ASP A 155 -9.55 41.43 -28.95
CA ASP A 155 -10.51 42.53 -29.17
C ASP A 155 -11.77 42.05 -29.95
N ASP A 156 -12.07 40.75 -29.92
CA ASP A 156 -13.23 40.18 -30.60
C ASP A 156 -14.49 40.26 -29.69
N PRO A 157 -15.55 41.01 -30.08
CA PRO A 157 -16.77 41.14 -29.28
C PRO A 157 -17.64 39.86 -29.22
N GLU A 158 -17.32 38.80 -29.97
CA GLU A 158 -18.01 37.49 -29.88
C GLU A 158 -17.12 36.38 -29.27
N SER A 159 -16.58 36.62 -28.08
CA SER A 159 -15.78 35.62 -27.37
C SER A 159 -16.52 34.30 -27.10
N LEU A 160 -15.76 33.22 -26.92
CA LEU A 160 -16.25 31.86 -26.59
C LEU A 160 -17.12 31.77 -25.32
N ASP A 161 -17.11 32.78 -24.46
CA ASP A 161 -17.98 32.85 -23.27
C ASP A 161 -19.43 33.23 -23.60
N SER A 162 -19.71 33.64 -24.85
CA SER A 162 -21.06 33.95 -25.33
C SER A 162 -21.74 32.73 -25.99
N PRO A 163 -23.07 32.58 -25.88
CA PRO A 163 -23.79 31.49 -26.56
C PRO A 163 -23.64 31.49 -28.09
N LYS A 164 -23.41 32.67 -28.69
CA LYS A 164 -23.10 32.81 -30.12
C LYS A 164 -21.68 32.37 -30.43
N GLY A 165 -20.69 32.78 -29.63
CA GLY A 165 -19.29 32.39 -29.77
C GLY A 165 -19.08 30.88 -29.66
N MET A 166 -19.81 30.19 -28.76
CA MET A 166 -19.78 28.72 -28.70
C MET A 166 -20.32 28.07 -29.99
N ALA A 167 -21.43 28.58 -30.54
CA ALA A 167 -22.00 28.04 -31.78
C ALA A 167 -21.08 28.31 -32.99
N SER A 168 -20.52 29.50 -33.12
CA SER A 168 -19.63 29.87 -34.23
C SER A 168 -18.27 29.16 -34.14
N PHE A 169 -17.70 29.00 -32.94
CA PHE A 169 -16.51 28.17 -32.72
C PHE A 169 -16.76 26.71 -33.12
N LYS A 170 -17.88 26.12 -32.71
CA LYS A 170 -18.26 24.75 -33.10
C LYS A 170 -18.32 24.61 -34.63
N GLU A 171 -19.01 25.52 -35.32
CA GLU A 171 -19.13 25.47 -36.78
C GLU A 171 -17.78 25.63 -37.50
N GLU A 172 -16.87 26.44 -36.98
CA GLU A 172 -15.53 26.64 -37.56
C GLU A 172 -14.59 25.49 -37.26
N PHE A 173 -14.65 24.91 -36.06
CA PHE A 173 -13.90 23.71 -35.71
C PHE A 173 -14.36 22.49 -36.53
N GLN A 174 -15.67 22.36 -36.78
CA GLN A 174 -16.20 21.35 -37.70
C GLN A 174 -15.71 21.56 -39.14
N LYS A 175 -15.58 22.81 -39.60
CA LYS A 175 -14.99 23.13 -40.92
C LYS A 175 -13.48 22.83 -40.95
N LEU A 176 -12.77 23.05 -39.85
CA LEU A 176 -11.35 22.73 -39.72
C LEU A 176 -11.09 21.22 -39.83
N LEU A 177 -11.84 20.38 -39.09
CA LEU A 177 -11.71 18.92 -39.19
C LEU A 177 -12.12 18.36 -40.56
N ALA A 178 -12.97 19.08 -41.30
CA ALA A 178 -13.33 18.75 -42.68
C ALA A 178 -12.41 19.40 -43.74
N ASP A 179 -11.31 20.05 -43.34
CA ASP A 179 -10.36 20.67 -44.26
C ASP A 179 -9.58 19.58 -45.04
N PRO A 180 -9.34 19.73 -46.36
CA PRO A 180 -8.57 18.76 -47.13
C PRO A 180 -7.16 18.48 -46.58
N ALA A 181 -6.54 19.40 -45.84
CA ALA A 181 -5.26 19.17 -45.18
C ALA A 181 -5.33 18.24 -43.96
N LEU A 182 -6.53 17.94 -43.44
CA LEU A 182 -6.78 16.93 -42.40
C LEU A 182 -7.52 15.70 -42.95
N ALA A 183 -7.63 15.52 -44.27
CA ALA A 183 -8.35 14.38 -44.86
C ALA A 183 -7.71 13.01 -44.54
N HIS A 184 -6.46 12.98 -44.05
CA HIS A 184 -5.81 11.79 -43.52
C HIS A 184 -6.19 11.49 -42.07
N VAL A 185 -6.71 12.46 -41.30
CA VAL A 185 -7.14 12.27 -39.92
C VAL A 185 -8.56 11.69 -39.91
N SER A 186 -8.71 10.45 -39.43
CA SER A 186 -10.03 9.84 -39.27
C SER A 186 -10.76 10.32 -38.00
N ARG A 187 -10.01 10.49 -36.90
CA ARG A 187 -10.54 10.77 -35.56
C ARG A 187 -9.56 11.54 -34.70
N VAL A 188 -10.09 12.28 -33.74
CA VAL A 188 -9.34 12.89 -32.63
C VAL A 188 -9.84 12.24 -31.32
N VAL A 189 -8.99 11.44 -30.69
CA VAL A 189 -9.28 10.73 -29.44
C VAL A 189 -8.65 11.48 -28.28
N VAL A 190 -9.49 12.05 -27.41
CA VAL A 190 -9.04 12.80 -26.23
C VAL A 190 -9.12 11.90 -24.99
N LEU A 191 -7.97 11.54 -24.44
CA LEU A 191 -7.83 10.74 -23.22
C LEU A 191 -7.72 11.68 -22.02
N VAL A 192 -8.77 11.79 -21.23
CA VAL A 192 -8.87 12.68 -20.06
C VAL A 192 -8.68 11.86 -18.79
N ASP A 193 -7.63 12.13 -18.01
CA ASP A 193 -7.32 11.43 -16.75
C ASP A 193 -7.39 12.33 -15.51
N ASP A 194 -7.51 11.71 -14.34
CA ASP A 194 -7.50 12.34 -13.01
C ASP A 194 -8.55 13.46 -12.81
N LEU A 195 -9.64 13.46 -13.60
CA LEU A 195 -10.76 14.40 -13.46
C LEU A 195 -11.38 14.34 -12.05
N ASP A 196 -11.34 13.17 -11.41
CA ASP A 196 -11.82 12.96 -10.03
C ASP A 196 -10.94 13.58 -8.93
N ARG A 197 -9.80 14.18 -9.30
CA ARG A 197 -8.96 14.96 -8.39
C ARG A 197 -9.28 16.45 -8.45
N CYS A 198 -9.73 16.95 -9.60
CA CYS A 198 -9.97 18.37 -9.89
C CYS A 198 -10.87 19.09 -8.88
N LEU A 199 -10.62 20.39 -8.70
CA LEU A 199 -11.52 21.26 -7.94
C LEU A 199 -12.90 21.36 -8.63
N PRO A 200 -14.00 21.56 -7.87
CA PRO A 200 -15.35 21.62 -8.43
C PRO A 200 -15.55 22.51 -9.67
N PRO A 201 -14.95 23.72 -9.78
CA PRO A 201 -15.05 24.53 -11.00
C PRO A 201 -14.33 23.88 -12.20
N THR A 202 -13.12 23.36 -11.99
CA THR A 202 -12.30 22.69 -13.01
C THR A 202 -13.02 21.46 -13.60
N VAL A 203 -13.71 20.67 -12.76
CA VAL A 203 -14.52 19.52 -13.21
C VAL A 203 -15.62 19.97 -14.19
N VAL A 204 -16.40 20.98 -13.81
CA VAL A 204 -17.51 21.47 -14.63
C VAL A 204 -17.01 22.16 -15.90
N GLU A 205 -15.99 23.03 -15.81
CA GLU A 205 -15.39 23.68 -16.98
C GLU A 205 -14.84 22.65 -18.00
N THR A 206 -14.21 21.58 -17.52
CA THR A 206 -13.72 20.50 -18.39
C THR A 206 -14.87 19.75 -19.06
N LEU A 207 -15.90 19.36 -18.30
CA LEU A 207 -17.07 18.64 -18.84
C LEU A 207 -17.86 19.49 -19.84
N GLU A 208 -18.05 20.79 -19.60
CA GLU A 208 -18.65 21.72 -20.56
C GLU A 208 -17.84 21.81 -21.87
N THR A 209 -16.51 21.75 -21.75
CA THR A 209 -15.60 21.79 -22.90
C THR A 209 -15.62 20.49 -23.69
N ILE A 210 -15.62 19.33 -23.04
CA ILE A 210 -15.84 18.01 -23.67
C ILE A 210 -17.18 18.03 -24.44
N ARG A 211 -18.25 18.54 -23.83
CA ARG A 211 -19.58 18.65 -24.45
C ARG A 211 -19.63 19.56 -25.69
N LEU A 212 -18.76 20.57 -25.78
CA LEU A 212 -18.63 21.42 -26.98
C LEU A 212 -18.11 20.61 -28.18
N PHE A 213 -17.13 19.74 -27.94
CA PHE A 213 -16.48 18.91 -28.95
C PHE A 213 -17.26 17.62 -29.31
N LEU A 214 -18.00 17.01 -28.36
CA LEU A 214 -18.96 15.90 -28.57
C LEU A 214 -20.18 16.25 -29.46
N SER A 215 -20.03 17.29 -30.25
CA SER A 215 -21.03 17.88 -31.11
C SER A 215 -20.52 17.97 -32.56
N VAL A 216 -19.28 17.52 -32.80
CA VAL A 216 -18.55 17.58 -34.08
C VAL A 216 -18.11 16.16 -34.44
N PRO A 217 -18.41 15.64 -35.65
CA PRO A 217 -17.97 14.31 -36.08
C PRO A 217 -16.45 14.14 -36.05
N GLY A 218 -15.99 12.92 -35.82
CA GLY A 218 -14.58 12.56 -35.64
C GLY A 218 -14.04 12.82 -34.22
N MET A 219 -14.76 13.50 -33.34
CA MET A 219 -14.34 13.74 -31.95
C MET A 219 -14.75 12.60 -31.03
N CYS A 220 -13.77 11.97 -30.39
CA CYS A 220 -13.98 10.87 -29.45
C CYS A 220 -13.32 11.19 -28.10
N PHE A 221 -13.94 10.80 -26.99
CA PHE A 221 -13.42 11.05 -25.63
C PHE A 221 -13.39 9.78 -24.80
N VAL A 222 -12.33 9.59 -24.01
CA VAL A 222 -12.27 8.61 -22.92
C VAL A 222 -11.97 9.36 -21.63
N VAL A 223 -12.93 9.35 -20.69
CA VAL A 223 -12.83 10.06 -19.41
C VAL A 223 -12.59 9.07 -18.29
N ALA A 224 -11.34 8.97 -17.82
CA ALA A 224 -10.96 8.18 -16.66
C ALA A 224 -11.25 8.93 -15.37
N ALA A 225 -12.17 8.40 -14.56
CA ALA A 225 -12.62 9.06 -13.34
C ALA A 225 -13.10 8.07 -12.27
N ASP A 226 -13.42 8.61 -11.09
CA ASP A 226 -14.27 8.00 -10.07
C ASP A 226 -15.57 8.82 -10.14
N GLU A 227 -16.62 8.21 -10.69
CA GLU A 227 -17.88 8.85 -11.03
C GLU A 227 -18.54 9.47 -9.80
N ALA A 228 -18.44 8.82 -8.63
CA ALA A 228 -18.98 9.34 -7.39
C ALA A 228 -18.29 10.65 -6.98
N ARG A 229 -16.97 10.75 -7.15
CA ARG A 229 -16.21 12.00 -6.91
C ARG A 229 -16.53 13.09 -7.92
N VAL A 230 -16.66 12.76 -9.20
CA VAL A 230 -17.03 13.73 -10.24
C VAL A 230 -18.45 14.26 -10.01
N ALA A 231 -19.41 13.39 -9.69
CA ALA A 231 -20.77 13.79 -9.33
C ALA A 231 -20.81 14.64 -8.04
N GLU A 232 -19.99 14.31 -7.04
CA GLU A 232 -19.83 15.14 -5.83
C GLU A 232 -19.31 16.55 -6.18
N ALA A 233 -18.27 16.64 -7.02
CA ALA A 233 -17.70 17.91 -7.47
C ALA A 233 -18.72 18.75 -8.26
N ILE A 234 -19.45 18.15 -9.20
CA ILE A 234 -20.56 18.81 -9.91
C ILE A 234 -21.63 19.29 -8.92
N ARG A 235 -22.02 18.47 -7.92
CA ARG A 235 -23.02 18.85 -6.91
C ARG A 235 -22.57 20.07 -6.11
N MET A 236 -21.31 20.10 -5.67
CA MET A 236 -20.71 21.25 -4.97
C MET A 236 -20.74 22.51 -5.82
N HIS A 237 -20.38 22.41 -7.12
CA HIS A 237 -20.38 23.56 -8.03
C HIS A 237 -21.80 24.10 -8.28
N LEU A 238 -22.78 23.22 -8.51
CA LEU A 238 -24.18 23.59 -8.76
C LEU A 238 -24.94 24.04 -7.50
N GLY A 239 -24.36 23.91 -6.29
CA GLY A 239 -25.03 24.24 -5.03
C GLY A 239 -26.29 23.40 -4.76
N THR A 240 -26.35 22.17 -5.29
CA THR A 240 -27.54 21.32 -5.20
C THR A 240 -27.54 20.48 -3.91
N PRO A 241 -28.71 20.20 -3.31
CA PRO A 241 -28.79 19.47 -2.05
C PRO A 241 -28.36 18.01 -2.20
N LEU A 242 -27.88 17.42 -1.10
CA LEU A 242 -27.72 15.97 -0.94
C LEU A 242 -29.09 15.28 -1.12
N VAL A 243 -29.19 14.39 -2.10
CA VAL A 243 -30.37 13.54 -2.31
C VAL A 243 -30.12 12.21 -1.60
N GLY A 244 -30.99 11.86 -0.65
CA GLY A 244 -30.84 10.69 0.23
C GLY A 244 -31.88 9.58 0.02
N ASP A 245 -32.64 9.59 -1.08
CA ASP A 245 -33.77 8.68 -1.31
C ASP A 245 -33.50 7.59 -2.36
N GLY A 246 -32.23 7.36 -2.72
CA GLY A 246 -31.82 6.33 -3.69
C GLY A 246 -32.14 6.67 -5.15
N ARG A 247 -32.61 7.89 -5.44
CA ARG A 247 -32.71 8.40 -6.81
C ARG A 247 -31.38 8.92 -7.32
N GLU A 248 -31.19 8.80 -8.62
CA GLU A 248 -30.04 9.34 -9.34
C GLU A 248 -29.96 10.87 -9.16
N SER A 249 -28.78 11.37 -8.80
CA SER A 249 -28.61 12.79 -8.49
C SER A 249 -28.60 13.65 -9.76
N VAL A 250 -28.97 14.93 -9.65
CA VAL A 250 -28.87 15.90 -10.76
C VAL A 250 -27.45 15.98 -11.33
N ALA A 251 -26.43 15.76 -10.49
CA ALA A 251 -25.03 15.73 -10.89
C ALA A 251 -24.65 14.46 -11.68
N SER A 252 -25.14 13.29 -11.28
CA SER A 252 -24.96 12.03 -12.01
C SER A 252 -25.67 12.09 -13.37
N LEU A 253 -26.92 12.56 -13.40
CA LEU A 253 -27.68 12.85 -14.62
C LEU A 253 -27.07 13.95 -15.52
N TYR A 254 -26.19 14.81 -14.98
CA TYR A 254 -25.41 15.76 -15.78
C TYR A 254 -24.23 15.03 -16.44
N LEU A 255 -23.51 14.19 -15.68
CA LEU A 255 -22.38 13.41 -16.18
C LEU A 255 -22.81 12.42 -17.29
N HIS A 256 -23.90 11.68 -17.10
CA HIS A 256 -24.44 10.72 -18.09
C HIS A 256 -24.96 11.37 -19.39
N LYS A 257 -25.10 12.70 -19.44
CA LYS A 257 -25.41 13.43 -20.68
C LYS A 257 -24.16 13.78 -21.50
N ILE A 258 -22.98 13.53 -20.93
CA ILE A 258 -21.68 13.83 -21.53
C ILE A 258 -20.97 12.49 -21.75
N VAL A 259 -20.84 11.68 -20.71
CA VAL A 259 -20.38 10.29 -20.78
C VAL A 259 -21.56 9.40 -21.17
N GLN A 260 -21.55 8.86 -22.39
CA GLN A 260 -22.66 8.10 -22.97
C GLN A 260 -22.69 6.64 -22.50
N THR A 261 -21.50 6.04 -22.30
CA THR A 261 -21.31 4.64 -21.89
C THR A 261 -20.12 4.56 -20.95
N THR A 262 -20.24 3.78 -19.87
CA THR A 262 -19.17 3.61 -18.87
C THR A 262 -18.64 2.17 -18.87
N VAL A 263 -17.32 2.03 -19.01
CA VAL A 263 -16.57 0.77 -18.91
C VAL A 263 -15.91 0.70 -17.53
N PRO A 264 -16.26 -0.26 -16.67
CA PRO A 264 -15.68 -0.37 -15.33
C PRO A 264 -14.30 -1.04 -15.37
N VAL A 265 -13.32 -0.45 -14.67
CA VAL A 265 -12.05 -1.11 -14.34
C VAL A 265 -12.29 -2.01 -13.12
N PRO A 266 -12.24 -3.34 -13.26
CA PRO A 266 -12.58 -4.26 -12.18
C PRO A 266 -11.53 -4.21 -11.06
N ALA A 267 -11.96 -4.47 -9.83
CA ALA A 267 -11.03 -4.87 -8.78
C ALA A 267 -10.39 -6.21 -9.15
N LEU A 268 -9.12 -6.42 -8.80
CA LEU A 268 -8.43 -7.66 -9.14
C LEU A 268 -9.15 -8.87 -8.53
N SER A 269 -9.15 -10.02 -9.21
CA SER A 269 -9.57 -11.27 -8.58
C SER A 269 -8.52 -11.76 -7.57
N ALA A 270 -8.84 -12.82 -6.82
CA ALA A 270 -7.85 -13.50 -5.98
C ALA A 270 -6.70 -14.12 -6.82
N PHE A 271 -7.00 -14.56 -8.06
CA PHE A 271 -5.98 -15.02 -9.01
C PHE A 271 -5.11 -13.85 -9.45
N ASP A 272 -5.70 -12.74 -9.89
CA ASP A 272 -4.96 -11.58 -10.41
C ASP A 272 -4.14 -10.89 -9.32
N THR A 273 -4.63 -10.87 -8.09
CA THR A 273 -3.86 -10.41 -6.93
C THR A 273 -2.61 -11.28 -6.72
N ARG A 274 -2.73 -12.61 -6.87
CA ARG A 274 -1.58 -13.52 -6.78
C ARG A 274 -0.62 -13.34 -7.96
N ALA A 275 -1.15 -13.25 -9.19
CA ALA A 275 -0.37 -13.07 -10.40
C ALA A 275 0.40 -11.74 -10.36
N TYR A 276 -0.26 -10.67 -9.93
CA TYR A 276 0.35 -9.35 -9.78
C TYR A 276 1.43 -9.33 -8.69
N LEU A 277 1.18 -9.91 -7.52
CA LEU A 277 2.19 -10.06 -6.46
C LEU A 277 3.39 -10.87 -6.95
N PHE A 278 3.13 -11.97 -7.66
CA PHE A 278 4.17 -12.80 -8.25
C PHE A 278 4.98 -12.02 -9.29
N LEU A 279 4.35 -11.31 -10.23
CA LEU A 279 5.04 -10.50 -11.24
C LEU A 279 5.84 -9.34 -10.63
N LEU A 280 5.33 -8.68 -9.59
CA LEU A 280 6.06 -7.62 -8.86
C LEU A 280 7.36 -8.15 -8.23
N LEU A 281 7.31 -9.35 -7.63
CA LEU A 281 8.47 -10.03 -7.06
C LEU A 281 9.39 -10.59 -8.17
N ALA A 282 8.83 -11.28 -9.15
CA ALA A 282 9.55 -11.94 -10.23
C ALA A 282 10.33 -10.98 -11.11
N LYS A 283 9.83 -9.75 -11.35
CA LYS A 283 10.57 -8.71 -12.11
C LYS A 283 11.97 -8.45 -11.56
N GLN A 284 12.18 -8.69 -10.27
CA GLN A 284 13.44 -8.46 -9.57
C GLN A 284 14.42 -9.64 -9.64
N GLU A 285 13.92 -10.83 -10.03
CA GLU A 285 14.64 -12.09 -10.17
C GLU A 285 14.89 -12.47 -11.65
N CYS A 286 14.07 -11.95 -12.58
CA CYS A 286 14.25 -12.13 -14.02
C CYS A 286 15.58 -11.52 -14.50
N GLY A 287 16.40 -12.32 -15.20
CA GLY A 287 17.70 -11.89 -15.72
C GLY A 287 17.67 -10.94 -16.91
N SER A 288 16.50 -10.73 -17.54
CA SER A 288 16.29 -9.76 -18.63
C SER A 288 14.84 -9.29 -18.67
N ASP A 289 14.59 -8.12 -19.27
CA ASP A 289 13.23 -7.62 -19.51
C ASP A 289 12.45 -8.53 -20.48
N ASP A 290 13.11 -9.17 -21.44
CA ASP A 290 12.47 -10.14 -22.37
C ASP A 290 11.91 -11.34 -21.62
N ALA A 291 12.69 -11.94 -20.71
CA ALA A 291 12.25 -13.07 -19.89
C ALA A 291 11.11 -12.67 -18.94
N PHE A 292 11.11 -11.42 -18.46
CA PHE A 292 9.99 -10.87 -17.70
C PHE A 292 8.73 -10.67 -18.58
N ALA A 293 8.88 -10.19 -19.82
CA ALA A 293 7.77 -10.03 -20.75
C ALA A 293 7.14 -11.38 -21.15
N GLU A 294 7.96 -12.43 -21.36
CA GLU A 294 7.47 -13.80 -21.57
C GLU A 294 6.67 -14.32 -20.37
N LEU A 295 7.13 -14.05 -19.14
CA LEU A 295 6.43 -14.43 -17.91
C LEU A 295 5.10 -13.66 -17.74
N VAL A 296 5.07 -12.37 -18.08
CA VAL A 296 3.84 -11.58 -18.10
C VAL A 296 2.83 -12.14 -19.12
N ARG A 297 3.29 -12.48 -20.34
CA ARG A 297 2.45 -13.11 -21.37
C ARG A 297 1.88 -14.44 -20.90
N ALA A 298 2.70 -15.30 -20.30
CA ALA A 298 2.25 -16.59 -19.76
C ALA A 298 1.19 -16.43 -18.65
N CYS A 299 1.36 -15.44 -17.75
CA CYS A 299 0.33 -15.07 -16.78
C CYS A 299 -0.97 -14.58 -17.45
N GLY A 300 -0.88 -13.83 -18.55
CA GLY A 300 -2.04 -13.41 -19.36
C GLY A 300 -2.80 -14.60 -19.97
N GLU A 301 -2.07 -15.54 -20.59
CA GLU A 301 -2.65 -16.75 -21.19
C GLU A 301 -3.40 -17.60 -20.14
N LEU A 302 -2.87 -17.72 -18.92
CA LEU A 302 -3.53 -18.44 -17.82
C LEU A 302 -4.82 -17.76 -17.35
N ARG A 303 -4.93 -16.42 -17.39
CA ARG A 303 -6.18 -15.70 -17.06
C ARG A 303 -7.29 -16.08 -18.03
N VAL A 304 -6.99 -16.05 -19.33
CA VAL A 304 -7.95 -16.37 -20.39
C VAL A 304 -8.33 -17.85 -20.38
N ALA A 305 -7.37 -18.73 -20.12
CA ALA A 305 -7.59 -20.18 -20.03
C ALA A 305 -8.21 -20.66 -18.70
N ALA A 306 -8.36 -19.77 -17.71
CA ALA A 306 -8.74 -20.10 -16.32
C ALA A 306 -7.84 -21.19 -15.67
N GLY A 307 -6.53 -21.14 -15.96
CA GLY A 307 -5.51 -22.05 -15.43
C GLY A 307 -5.02 -21.68 -14.02
N SER A 308 -4.06 -22.45 -13.49
CA SER A 308 -3.35 -22.09 -12.25
C SER A 308 -2.01 -21.42 -12.55
N LEU A 309 -1.55 -20.52 -11.67
CA LEU A 309 -0.15 -20.06 -11.70
C LEU A 309 0.85 -21.19 -11.41
N ASP A 310 0.39 -22.28 -10.79
CA ASP A 310 1.21 -23.48 -10.57
C ASP A 310 1.54 -24.21 -11.90
N ASP A 311 0.81 -23.91 -12.99
CA ASP A 311 1.04 -24.47 -14.33
C ASP A 311 2.16 -23.73 -15.10
N LEU A 312 2.76 -22.67 -14.52
CA LEU A 312 3.87 -21.93 -15.13
C LEU A 312 5.17 -22.76 -15.15
N GLU A 313 5.78 -22.89 -16.33
CA GLU A 313 7.12 -23.46 -16.48
C GLU A 313 8.19 -22.47 -15.98
N LEU A 314 8.49 -22.52 -14.69
CA LEU A 314 9.50 -21.67 -14.06
C LEU A 314 10.94 -22.25 -14.16
N PRO A 315 11.96 -21.40 -14.36
CA PRO A 315 13.38 -21.77 -14.25
C PRO A 315 13.75 -22.53 -12.97
N ALA A 316 14.80 -23.35 -13.07
CA ALA A 316 15.25 -24.24 -11.99
C ALA A 316 16.10 -23.55 -10.90
N ASP A 317 16.38 -22.27 -11.04
CA ASP A 317 17.16 -21.45 -10.07
C ASP A 317 16.44 -21.24 -8.73
N GLY A 318 15.12 -21.43 -8.69
CA GLY A 318 14.32 -21.50 -7.48
C GLY A 318 13.93 -20.15 -6.87
N SER A 319 14.54 -19.05 -7.30
CA SER A 319 14.18 -17.68 -6.87
C SER A 319 12.74 -17.35 -7.27
N LEU A 320 12.38 -17.58 -8.53
CA LEU A 320 11.02 -17.39 -9.04
C LEU A 320 10.00 -18.30 -8.34
N ARG A 321 10.39 -19.52 -7.96
CA ARG A 321 9.54 -20.42 -7.16
C ARG A 321 9.31 -19.88 -5.74
N SER A 322 10.34 -19.28 -5.13
CA SER A 322 10.21 -18.59 -3.84
C SER A 322 9.28 -17.37 -3.94
N ALA A 323 9.44 -16.56 -4.98
CA ALA A 323 8.55 -15.43 -5.28
C ALA A 323 7.08 -15.86 -5.43
N MET A 324 6.82 -16.97 -6.14
CA MET A 324 5.48 -17.54 -6.29
C MET A 324 4.90 -18.03 -4.95
N GLN A 325 5.72 -18.66 -4.09
CA GLN A 325 5.29 -19.10 -2.76
C GLN A 325 4.98 -17.92 -1.83
N SER A 326 5.80 -16.87 -1.79
CA SER A 326 5.49 -15.66 -1.04
C SER A 326 4.25 -14.94 -1.59
N ALA A 327 4.09 -14.83 -2.92
CA ALA A 327 2.86 -14.29 -3.51
C ALA A 327 1.61 -15.09 -3.08
N ALA A 328 1.68 -16.42 -3.10
CA ALA A 328 0.59 -17.30 -2.64
C ALA A 328 0.26 -17.12 -1.15
N ARG A 329 1.26 -16.95 -0.29
CA ARG A 329 1.08 -16.69 1.16
C ARG A 329 0.52 -15.31 1.47
N LEU A 330 0.96 -14.29 0.72
CA LEU A 330 0.51 -12.90 0.88
C LEU A 330 -0.90 -12.69 0.31
N THR A 331 -1.30 -13.43 -0.73
CA THR A 331 -2.57 -13.21 -1.45
C THR A 331 -3.80 -13.19 -0.52
N PRO A 332 -4.08 -14.17 0.35
CA PRO A 332 -5.26 -14.14 1.23
C PRO A 332 -5.28 -12.91 2.13
N ILE A 333 -4.10 -12.45 2.54
CA ILE A 333 -3.90 -11.35 3.46
C ILE A 333 -4.18 -10.01 2.76
N LEU A 334 -3.63 -9.83 1.57
CA LEU A 334 -3.67 -8.57 0.82
C LEU A 334 -4.95 -8.40 -0.01
N TYR A 335 -5.50 -9.50 -0.55
CA TYR A 335 -6.72 -9.49 -1.35
C TYR A 335 -7.91 -8.90 -0.56
N GLU A 336 -8.22 -9.51 0.60
CA GLU A 336 -9.34 -9.10 1.44
C GLU A 336 -9.13 -7.70 2.03
N LYS A 337 -7.94 -7.42 2.58
CA LYS A 337 -7.70 -6.20 3.36
C LYS A 337 -7.36 -4.97 2.52
N LEU A 338 -6.77 -5.12 1.34
CA LEU A 338 -6.47 -4.00 0.44
C LEU A 338 -7.57 -3.75 -0.61
N GLN A 339 -8.66 -4.54 -0.57
CA GLN A 339 -9.77 -4.50 -1.54
C GLN A 339 -9.27 -4.73 -2.98
N ALA A 340 -8.30 -5.63 -3.14
CA ALA A 340 -7.71 -6.02 -4.42
C ALA A 340 -7.26 -4.85 -5.33
N ASN A 341 -6.84 -3.73 -4.74
CA ASN A 341 -6.45 -2.51 -5.45
C ASN A 341 -4.94 -2.53 -5.80
N PRO A 342 -4.54 -2.46 -7.09
CA PRO A 342 -3.13 -2.57 -7.51
C PRO A 342 -2.18 -1.57 -6.83
N ARG A 343 -2.60 -0.29 -6.71
CA ARG A 343 -1.77 0.75 -6.09
C ARG A 343 -1.54 0.50 -4.59
N ARG A 344 -2.59 0.07 -3.87
CA ARG A 344 -2.47 -0.31 -2.45
C ARG A 344 -1.54 -1.51 -2.27
N ILE A 345 -1.58 -2.49 -3.17
CA ILE A 345 -0.68 -3.66 -3.17
C ILE A 345 0.77 -3.21 -3.38
N LYS A 346 1.09 -2.44 -4.44
CA LYS A 346 2.43 -1.85 -4.65
C LYS A 346 2.93 -1.09 -3.42
N ARG A 347 2.10 -0.22 -2.85
CA ARG A 347 2.45 0.58 -1.66
C ARG A 347 2.71 -0.29 -0.44
N PHE A 348 1.92 -1.33 -0.21
CA PHE A 348 2.16 -2.28 0.87
C PHE A 348 3.51 -2.99 0.70
N MET A 349 3.83 -3.43 -0.52
CA MET A 349 5.12 -4.08 -0.82
C MET A 349 6.31 -3.12 -0.64
N ASN A 350 6.15 -1.83 -0.99
CA ASN A 350 7.14 -0.80 -0.65
C ASN A 350 7.33 -0.63 0.86
N ASP A 351 6.22 -0.47 1.61
CA ASP A 351 6.25 -0.32 3.06
C ASP A 351 6.89 -1.56 3.73
N LEU A 352 6.71 -2.74 3.15
CA LEU A 352 7.29 -4.02 3.60
C LEU A 352 8.80 -4.05 3.42
N ASN A 353 9.31 -3.67 2.24
CA ASN A 353 10.74 -3.61 1.96
C ASN A 353 11.47 -2.54 2.81
N VAL A 354 10.81 -1.41 3.08
CA VAL A 354 11.31 -0.39 4.05
C VAL A 354 11.45 -1.00 5.45
N ARG A 355 10.43 -1.73 5.92
CA ARG A 355 10.43 -2.31 7.27
C ARG A 355 11.45 -3.42 7.43
N GLN A 356 11.61 -4.31 6.44
CA GLN A 356 12.67 -5.32 6.43
C GLN A 356 14.06 -4.67 6.48
N SER A 357 14.35 -3.72 5.59
CA SER A 357 15.64 -3.00 5.57
C SER A 357 15.96 -2.32 6.91
N ILE A 358 14.97 -1.77 7.63
CA ILE A 358 15.18 -1.18 8.96
C ILE A 358 15.33 -2.26 10.04
N ALA A 359 14.58 -3.37 9.96
CA ALA A 359 14.70 -4.51 10.87
C ALA A 359 16.09 -5.16 10.78
N ASP A 360 16.54 -5.48 9.56
CA ASP A 360 17.86 -6.07 9.26
C ASP A 360 19.00 -5.19 9.81
N ARG A 361 18.93 -3.87 9.57
CA ARG A 361 19.92 -2.89 10.07
C ARG A 361 19.92 -2.74 11.60
N ARG A 362 18.87 -3.19 12.28
CA ARG A 362 18.78 -3.27 13.75
C ARG A 362 19.05 -4.68 14.30
N GLY A 363 19.39 -5.65 13.45
CA GLY A 363 19.62 -7.04 13.84
C GLY A 363 18.34 -7.82 14.20
N ILE A 364 17.17 -7.34 13.78
CA ILE A 364 15.89 -8.01 13.99
C ILE A 364 15.68 -9.00 12.82
N ALA A 365 15.93 -10.29 13.07
CA ALA A 365 15.78 -11.34 12.07
C ALA A 365 14.34 -11.84 12.00
N LEU A 366 13.61 -11.46 10.95
CA LEU A 366 12.27 -11.97 10.61
C LEU A 366 12.16 -12.27 9.12
N SER A 367 11.34 -13.25 8.76
CA SER A 367 11.05 -13.52 7.35
C SER A 367 10.14 -12.44 6.75
N PRO A 368 10.24 -12.18 5.42
CA PRO A 368 9.35 -11.27 4.72
C PRO A 368 7.85 -11.51 4.99
N ASP A 369 7.42 -12.77 4.95
CA ASP A 369 6.03 -13.16 5.20
C ASP A 369 5.59 -12.83 6.65
N ALA A 370 6.47 -12.99 7.64
CA ALA A 370 6.18 -12.67 9.04
C ALA A 370 6.06 -11.16 9.28
N VAL A 371 6.95 -10.35 8.68
CA VAL A 371 6.85 -8.89 8.69
C VAL A 371 5.54 -8.44 8.04
N ALA A 372 5.18 -9.02 6.88
CA ALA A 372 3.93 -8.70 6.20
C ALA A 372 2.69 -9.06 7.02
N LYS A 373 2.67 -10.25 7.67
CA LYS A 373 1.59 -10.66 8.59
C LYS A 373 1.41 -9.67 9.75
N LEU A 374 2.50 -9.17 10.32
CA LEU A 374 2.46 -8.16 11.39
C LEU A 374 2.03 -6.78 10.89
N MET A 375 2.52 -6.33 9.73
CA MET A 375 2.08 -5.07 9.09
C MET A 375 0.59 -5.04 8.78
N VAL A 376 0.00 -6.18 8.41
CA VAL A 376 -1.43 -6.23 8.09
C VAL A 376 -2.26 -6.09 9.37
N LEU A 377 -1.86 -6.75 10.46
CA LEU A 377 -2.47 -6.54 11.77
C LEU A 377 -2.43 -5.06 12.15
N GLU A 378 -1.24 -4.47 12.14
CA GLU A 378 -0.99 -3.06 12.46
C GLU A 378 -1.86 -2.07 11.66
N ARG A 379 -2.03 -2.31 10.35
CA ARG A 379 -2.75 -1.38 9.45
C ARG A 379 -4.26 -1.60 9.39
N THR A 380 -4.74 -2.80 9.70
CA THR A 380 -6.13 -3.21 9.40
C THR A 380 -6.92 -3.62 10.63
N LEU A 381 -6.22 -3.88 11.75
CA LEU A 381 -6.76 -4.29 13.04
C LEU A 381 -5.96 -3.59 14.17
N PRO A 382 -5.98 -2.23 14.24
CA PRO A 382 -5.13 -1.49 15.18
C PRO A 382 -5.38 -1.86 16.64
N THR A 383 -6.61 -2.19 17.03
CA THR A 383 -6.95 -2.65 18.39
C THR A 383 -6.35 -4.03 18.72
N ASP A 384 -6.36 -4.96 17.77
CA ASP A 384 -5.72 -6.27 17.93
C ASP A 384 -4.18 -6.12 17.95
N PHE A 385 -3.62 -5.19 17.16
CA PHE A 385 -2.19 -4.85 17.20
C PHE A 385 -1.77 -4.25 18.54
N ASP A 386 -2.57 -3.34 19.09
CA ASP A 386 -2.33 -2.72 20.40
C ASP A 386 -2.40 -3.75 21.54
N THR A 387 -3.24 -4.77 21.38
CA THR A 387 -3.29 -5.92 22.30
C THR A 387 -1.98 -6.72 22.26
N LEU A 388 -1.37 -6.92 21.08
CA LEU A 388 -0.03 -7.53 20.98
C LEU A 388 1.07 -6.66 21.61
N LEU A 389 0.97 -5.33 21.50
CA LEU A 389 1.90 -4.42 22.19
C LEU A 389 1.75 -4.49 23.71
N GLY A 390 0.52 -4.62 24.22
CA GLY A 390 0.25 -4.83 25.64
C GLY A 390 0.77 -6.18 26.14
N TRP A 391 0.63 -7.25 25.35
CA TRP A 391 1.22 -8.55 25.69
C TRP A 391 2.76 -8.48 25.74
N LEU A 392 3.38 -7.74 24.82
CA LEU A 392 4.83 -7.52 24.82
C LEU A 392 5.28 -6.69 26.03
N SER A 393 4.61 -5.58 26.35
CA SER A 393 5.02 -4.74 27.48
C SER A 393 4.83 -5.43 28.83
N ALA A 394 3.81 -6.30 28.94
CA ALA A 394 3.60 -7.16 30.08
C ALA A 394 4.44 -8.46 30.06
N GLY A 395 5.25 -8.75 29.03
CA GLY A 395 6.05 -9.99 28.97
C GLY A 395 5.22 -11.28 28.97
N VAL A 396 4.06 -11.27 28.31
CA VAL A 396 3.17 -12.43 28.10
C VAL A 396 2.90 -12.71 26.61
N LEU A 397 3.71 -12.16 25.70
CA LEU A 397 3.57 -12.27 24.26
C LEU A 397 3.64 -13.72 23.80
N ARG A 398 4.64 -14.49 24.26
CA ARG A 398 4.80 -15.91 23.90
C ARG A 398 3.61 -16.78 24.31
N PRO A 399 3.21 -16.87 25.60
CA PRO A 399 2.10 -17.74 25.98
C PRO A 399 0.77 -17.30 25.35
N ARG A 400 0.54 -15.99 25.13
CA ARG A 400 -0.66 -15.50 24.45
C ARG A 400 -0.66 -15.84 22.94
N LEU A 401 0.48 -15.75 22.24
CA LEU A 401 0.59 -16.15 20.83
C LEU A 401 0.49 -17.66 20.63
N GLU A 402 1.09 -18.46 21.51
CA GLU A 402 0.96 -19.92 21.51
C GLU A 402 -0.52 -20.32 21.70
N ARG A 403 -1.18 -19.80 22.74
CA ARG A 403 -2.61 -20.03 23.02
C ARG A 403 -3.53 -19.57 21.88
N LEU A 404 -3.25 -18.41 21.28
CA LEU A 404 -3.99 -17.91 20.13
C LEU A 404 -3.87 -18.85 18.91
N SER A 405 -2.69 -19.44 18.71
CA SER A 405 -2.44 -20.40 17.62
C SER A 405 -3.22 -21.70 17.84
N GLU A 406 -3.25 -22.24 19.06
CA GLU A 406 -4.10 -23.40 19.41
C GLU A 406 -5.60 -23.15 19.15
N VAL A 407 -6.10 -21.96 19.51
CA VAL A 407 -7.50 -21.56 19.26
C VAL A 407 -7.77 -21.40 17.76
N ALA A 408 -6.80 -20.89 17.00
CA ALA A 408 -6.87 -20.80 15.55
C ALA A 408 -6.92 -22.18 14.87
N GLU A 409 -6.10 -23.14 15.30
CA GLU A 409 -6.04 -24.50 14.74
C GLU A 409 -7.25 -25.35 15.12
N SER A 410 -7.70 -25.28 16.38
CA SER A 410 -8.85 -26.06 16.88
C SER A 410 -10.21 -25.61 16.32
N GLY A 411 -10.29 -24.45 15.67
CA GLY A 411 -11.49 -23.98 14.98
C GLY A 411 -12.65 -23.53 15.89
N ALA A 412 -12.44 -23.46 17.20
CA ALA A 412 -13.47 -23.28 18.24
C ALA A 412 -14.18 -21.89 18.30
N ALA A 413 -14.06 -21.08 17.26
CA ALA A 413 -14.36 -19.64 17.28
C ALA A 413 -15.34 -19.19 16.17
N ALA A 414 -16.44 -19.92 16.00
CA ALA A 414 -17.47 -19.61 15.00
C ALA A 414 -18.91 -19.66 15.52
N ASP A 415 -19.14 -19.97 16.81
CA ASP A 415 -20.49 -20.24 17.36
C ASP A 415 -20.80 -19.49 18.68
N ARG A 416 -20.12 -18.37 18.93
CA ARG A 416 -20.61 -17.31 19.84
C ARG A 416 -20.91 -16.09 18.97
N GLY A 417 -22.13 -16.05 18.43
CA GLY A 417 -22.63 -14.91 17.63
C GLY A 417 -22.86 -13.66 18.48
N ASP A 418 -23.19 -12.55 17.82
CA ASP A 418 -23.50 -11.26 18.46
C ASP A 418 -24.48 -11.43 19.64
N ALA A 419 -23.95 -11.25 20.85
CA ALA A 419 -24.70 -11.14 22.08
C ALA A 419 -24.24 -9.86 22.77
N ASP A 420 -25.09 -8.84 22.66
CA ASP A 420 -24.95 -7.52 23.26
C ASP A 420 -25.01 -7.60 24.80
N ASP A 421 -24.25 -6.73 25.46
CA ASP A 421 -24.23 -6.38 26.90
C ASP A 421 -24.67 -7.43 27.95
N GLY A 422 -23.71 -7.98 28.71
CA GLY A 422 -23.99 -8.73 29.93
C GLY A 422 -22.75 -9.19 30.71
N GLU A 423 -22.54 -8.60 31.90
CA GLU A 423 -21.47 -8.86 32.88
C GLU A 423 -20.95 -10.32 32.93
N GLY A 424 -19.79 -10.57 32.33
CA GLY A 424 -19.17 -11.90 32.29
C GLY A 424 -18.03 -12.05 31.28
N VAL A 425 -17.07 -11.13 31.27
CA VAL A 425 -15.91 -11.20 30.36
C VAL A 425 -14.93 -12.26 30.87
N ASP A 426 -14.87 -13.40 30.20
CA ASP A 426 -13.71 -14.31 30.27
C ASP A 426 -12.46 -13.54 29.79
N GLU A 427 -11.48 -13.26 30.67
CA GLU A 427 -10.21 -12.55 30.34
C GLU A 427 -9.31 -13.25 29.30
N GLU A 428 -9.78 -14.37 28.74
CA GLU A 428 -9.10 -15.23 27.76
C GLU A 428 -9.76 -15.23 26.37
N SER A 429 -10.89 -14.54 26.14
CA SER A 429 -11.53 -14.55 24.82
C SER A 429 -10.80 -13.66 23.80
N PHE A 430 -10.19 -14.28 22.78
CA PHE A 430 -9.61 -13.56 21.64
C PHE A 430 -10.69 -13.09 20.65
N SER A 431 -10.46 -11.95 19.99
CA SER A 431 -11.36 -11.45 18.94
C SER A 431 -11.40 -12.38 17.72
N ALA A 432 -12.55 -12.48 17.05
CA ALA A 432 -12.69 -13.29 15.84
C ALA A 432 -11.73 -12.83 14.71
N THR A 433 -11.40 -11.53 14.67
CA THR A 433 -10.42 -10.94 13.76
C THR A 433 -9.00 -11.41 14.07
N MET A 434 -8.60 -11.41 15.33
CA MET A 434 -7.28 -11.89 15.77
C MET A 434 -7.12 -13.40 15.53
N ILE A 435 -8.17 -14.20 15.78
CA ILE A 435 -8.15 -15.65 15.48
C ILE A 435 -8.04 -15.90 13.98
N ARG A 436 -8.76 -15.14 13.15
CA ARG A 436 -8.65 -15.24 11.68
C ARG A 436 -7.28 -14.78 11.16
N TRP A 437 -6.67 -13.78 11.79
CA TRP A 437 -5.31 -13.35 11.50
C TRP A 437 -4.26 -14.40 11.90
N ALA A 438 -4.44 -15.06 13.05
CA ALA A 438 -3.52 -16.09 13.52
C ALA A 438 -3.42 -17.28 12.55
N LYS A 439 -4.55 -17.67 11.93
CA LYS A 439 -4.64 -18.70 10.86
C LYS A 439 -3.81 -18.39 9.60
N LEU A 440 -3.41 -17.13 9.37
CA LEU A 440 -2.60 -16.76 8.21
C LEU A 440 -1.16 -17.25 8.40
N PRO A 441 -0.50 -17.85 7.39
CA PRO A 441 0.91 -18.19 7.50
C PRO A 441 1.80 -16.93 7.52
N PRO A 442 3.01 -16.98 8.12
CA PRO A 442 3.56 -18.06 8.92
C PRO A 442 3.07 -18.02 10.38
N ALA A 443 3.34 -19.09 11.14
CA ALA A 443 3.37 -19.00 12.60
C ALA A 443 4.45 -17.99 13.03
N LEU A 444 4.21 -17.25 14.10
CA LEU A 444 5.13 -16.23 14.60
C LEU A 444 5.88 -16.77 15.82
N ASP A 445 7.21 -16.78 15.76
CA ASP A 445 8.03 -16.90 16.96
C ASP A 445 7.96 -15.58 17.75
N ALA A 446 7.61 -15.68 19.02
CA ALA A 446 7.46 -14.53 19.90
C ALA A 446 8.77 -13.77 20.12
N ALA A 447 9.93 -14.46 20.16
CA ALA A 447 11.23 -13.79 20.32
C ALA A 447 11.58 -12.93 19.10
N ALA A 448 11.43 -13.49 17.90
CA ALA A 448 11.61 -12.74 16.65
C ALA A 448 10.56 -11.62 16.48
N ALA A 449 9.29 -11.88 16.81
CA ALA A 449 8.20 -10.90 16.70
C ALA A 449 8.38 -9.72 17.67
N GLY A 450 8.82 -9.97 18.91
CA GLY A 450 9.01 -8.93 19.94
C GLY A 450 9.95 -7.80 19.49
N GLY A 451 11.07 -8.14 18.84
CA GLY A 451 12.00 -7.14 18.30
C GLY A 451 11.36 -6.22 17.25
N TYR A 452 10.51 -6.77 16.39
CA TYR A 452 9.77 -5.98 15.40
C TYR A 452 8.60 -5.20 16.01
N LEU A 453 7.88 -5.76 16.98
CA LEU A 453 6.81 -5.05 17.69
C LEU A 453 7.37 -3.83 18.43
N THR A 454 8.56 -3.92 19.04
CA THR A 454 9.30 -2.76 19.58
C THR A 454 9.65 -1.73 18.51
N LEU A 455 10.12 -2.17 17.33
CA LEU A 455 10.39 -1.28 16.20
C LEU A 455 9.10 -0.58 15.70
N ALA A 456 7.99 -1.31 15.60
CA ALA A 456 6.71 -0.80 15.14
C ALA A 456 6.09 0.19 16.16
N ALA A 457 6.11 -0.14 17.46
CA ALA A 457 5.70 0.79 18.52
C ALA A 457 6.46 2.12 18.44
N ALA A 458 7.78 2.08 18.20
CA ALA A 458 8.60 3.26 18.03
C ALA A 458 8.21 4.10 16.79
N PHE A 459 7.79 3.49 15.67
CA PHE A 459 7.27 4.23 14.51
C PHE A 459 5.95 4.97 14.80
N HIS A 460 5.14 4.46 15.72
CA HIS A 460 3.90 5.10 16.18
C HIS A 460 4.10 6.05 17.36
N GLY A 461 5.33 6.24 17.85
CA GLY A 461 5.61 7.03 19.05
C GLY A 461 5.02 6.45 20.33
N ARG A 462 4.72 5.14 20.35
CA ARG A 462 4.14 4.43 21.49
C ARG A 462 5.24 3.97 22.44
N LEU A 463 5.04 4.23 23.74
CA LEU A 463 5.89 3.70 24.80
C LEU A 463 5.42 2.29 25.17
N LEU A 464 6.35 1.34 25.28
CA LEU A 464 6.06 0.00 25.80
C LEU A 464 6.26 0.00 27.31
N VAL A 465 5.16 -0.04 28.06
CA VAL A 465 5.13 0.05 29.52
C VAL A 465 4.18 -1.02 30.05
N ASP A 466 4.59 -1.75 31.09
CA ASP A 466 3.70 -2.65 31.85
C ASP A 466 2.80 -1.78 32.74
N GLU A 467 1.57 -1.48 32.31
CA GLU A 467 0.64 -0.68 33.10
C GLU A 467 0.19 -1.39 34.40
N GLY A 468 0.34 -2.72 34.47
CA GLY A 468 0.07 -3.52 35.68
C GLY A 468 1.19 -3.44 36.73
N LEU A 469 2.37 -2.91 36.38
CA LEU A 469 3.49 -2.75 37.30
C LEU A 469 3.58 -1.28 37.80
N PRO A 470 3.57 -1.02 39.12
CA PRO A 470 3.76 0.32 39.67
C PRO A 470 5.05 1.00 39.18
N GLU A 471 5.01 2.32 39.00
CA GLU A 471 6.10 3.11 38.39
C GLU A 471 7.49 2.84 39.01
N GLN A 472 7.59 2.89 40.35
CA GLN A 472 8.83 2.58 41.06
C GLN A 472 9.34 1.16 40.78
N LEU A 473 8.44 0.16 40.67
CA LEU A 473 8.83 -1.22 40.38
C LEU A 473 9.19 -1.40 38.91
N ARG A 474 8.62 -0.61 37.99
CA ARG A 474 9.06 -0.57 36.59
C ARG A 474 10.50 -0.06 36.46
N ASP A 475 10.83 1.03 37.14
CA ASP A 475 12.18 1.61 37.10
C ASP A 475 13.22 0.64 37.67
N ILE A 476 12.91 0.01 38.81
CA ILE A 476 13.73 -1.05 39.41
C ILE A 476 13.88 -2.24 38.45
N ALA A 477 12.79 -2.76 37.88
CA ALA A 477 12.84 -3.90 36.96
C ALA A 477 13.62 -3.58 35.67
N ALA A 478 13.46 -2.38 35.10
CA ALA A 478 14.17 -1.93 33.92
C ALA A 478 15.68 -1.82 34.19
N ALA A 479 16.08 -1.22 35.31
CA ALA A 479 17.47 -1.13 35.74
C ALA A 479 18.09 -2.51 35.98
N LEU A 480 17.42 -3.38 36.75
CA LEU A 480 17.89 -4.73 37.09
C LEU A 480 18.07 -5.63 35.85
N ALA A 481 17.15 -5.55 34.88
CA ALA A 481 17.21 -6.32 33.64
C ALA A 481 18.10 -5.67 32.55
N SER A 482 18.65 -4.47 32.79
CA SER A 482 19.46 -3.76 31.80
C SER A 482 20.74 -4.52 31.44
N ARG A 483 21.17 -4.37 30.18
CA ARG A 483 22.50 -4.81 29.72
C ARG A 483 23.61 -3.89 30.24
N SER A 484 23.30 -2.64 30.55
CA SER A 484 24.25 -1.67 31.14
C SER A 484 24.57 -2.05 32.59
N GLN A 485 25.86 -2.20 32.91
CA GLN A 485 26.29 -2.43 34.29
C GLN A 485 26.00 -1.23 35.18
N ILE A 486 26.15 -0.01 34.66
CA ILE A 486 25.93 1.24 35.39
C ILE A 486 24.45 1.38 35.79
N GLU A 487 23.52 0.98 34.92
CA GLU A 487 22.08 1.00 35.25
C GLU A 487 21.73 -0.07 36.30
N ARG A 488 22.29 -1.28 36.19
CA ARG A 488 22.11 -2.31 37.24
C ARG A 488 22.68 -1.90 38.60
N GLU A 489 23.79 -1.15 38.61
CA GLU A 489 24.43 -0.64 39.83
C GLU A 489 23.76 0.62 40.39
N ALA A 490 22.83 1.24 39.65
CA ALA A 490 22.06 2.39 40.15
C ALA A 490 21.03 2.01 41.22
N VAL A 491 20.53 0.77 41.19
CA VAL A 491 19.65 0.21 42.22
C VAL A 491 20.50 -0.45 43.31
N SER A 492 20.42 0.08 44.53
CA SER A 492 21.31 -0.35 45.62
C SER A 492 20.83 -1.64 46.32
N GLN A 493 21.73 -2.40 46.95
CA GLN A 493 21.30 -3.56 47.76
C GLN A 493 20.44 -3.16 48.96
N ASP A 494 20.71 -2.00 49.57
CA ASP A 494 19.91 -1.47 50.68
C ASP A 494 18.48 -1.15 50.24
N GLU A 495 18.31 -0.60 49.04
CA GLU A 495 17.01 -0.35 48.40
C GLU A 495 16.27 -1.65 48.10
N LEU A 496 16.93 -2.63 47.47
CA LEU A 496 16.34 -3.95 47.23
C LEU A 496 15.94 -4.66 48.53
N GLN A 497 16.74 -4.53 49.60
CA GLN A 497 16.45 -5.13 50.90
C GLN A 497 15.28 -4.42 51.63
N ALA A 498 15.06 -3.13 51.37
CA ALA A 498 13.97 -2.35 51.95
C ALA A 498 12.60 -2.60 51.30
N LEU A 499 12.55 -3.28 50.15
CA LEU A 499 11.29 -3.56 49.44
C LEU A 499 10.34 -4.46 50.25
N PRO A 500 9.02 -4.16 50.29
CA PRO A 500 8.01 -5.08 50.81
C PRO A 500 8.00 -6.43 50.08
N LEU A 501 7.76 -7.52 50.80
CA LEU A 501 7.73 -8.87 50.21
C LEU A 501 6.75 -9.01 49.04
N GLY A 502 5.60 -8.31 49.07
CA GLY A 502 4.66 -8.27 47.95
C GLY A 502 5.25 -7.65 46.68
N ASP A 503 5.97 -6.54 46.83
CA ASP A 503 6.64 -5.85 45.72
C ASP A 503 7.79 -6.70 45.15
N VAL A 504 8.51 -7.42 46.01
CA VAL A 504 9.53 -8.39 45.58
C VAL A 504 8.90 -9.54 44.79
N SER A 505 7.77 -10.09 45.24
CA SER A 505 7.04 -11.14 44.49
C SER A 505 6.56 -10.64 43.12
N VAL A 506 6.07 -9.40 43.04
CA VAL A 506 5.66 -8.74 41.78
C VAL A 506 6.86 -8.52 40.84
N LEU A 507 8.00 -8.07 41.37
CA LEU A 507 9.25 -7.94 40.60
C LEU A 507 9.75 -9.29 40.07
N LEU A 508 9.72 -10.34 40.89
CA LEU A 508 10.12 -11.70 40.48
C LEU A 508 9.23 -12.23 39.36
N ASP A 509 7.91 -12.07 39.46
CA ASP A 509 6.98 -12.45 38.40
C ASP A 509 7.26 -11.68 37.09
N HIS A 510 7.42 -10.35 37.16
CA HIS A 510 7.70 -9.53 35.97
C HIS A 510 9.07 -9.87 35.34
N LEU A 511 10.13 -10.08 36.15
CA LEU A 511 11.44 -10.52 35.65
C LEU A 511 11.35 -11.92 35.01
N GLY A 512 10.56 -12.84 35.57
CA GLY A 512 10.28 -14.15 34.99
C GLY A 512 9.49 -14.07 33.67
N ARG A 513 8.52 -13.17 33.57
CA ARG A 513 7.79 -12.85 32.33
C ARG A 513 8.76 -12.34 31.25
N ARG A 514 9.62 -11.37 31.60
CA ARG A 514 10.66 -10.87 30.68
C ARG A 514 11.70 -11.92 30.28
N LEU A 515 12.06 -12.86 31.15
CA LEU A 515 12.92 -14.01 30.77
C LEU A 515 12.29 -14.90 29.69
N GLN A 516 10.97 -15.07 29.73
CA GLN A 516 10.22 -15.89 28.78
C GLN A 516 10.20 -15.25 27.38
N ASP A 517 9.91 -13.96 27.28
CA ASP A 517 9.75 -13.26 26.00
C ASP A 517 11.07 -12.69 25.44
N GLU A 518 11.96 -12.21 26.30
CA GLU A 518 13.24 -11.58 25.94
C GLU A 518 14.47 -12.38 26.44
N PRO A 519 14.79 -13.58 25.88
CA PRO A 519 16.00 -14.32 26.25
C PRO A 519 17.31 -13.50 26.13
N GLY A 520 17.31 -12.40 25.37
CA GLY A 520 18.41 -11.46 25.26
C GLY A 520 18.74 -10.64 26.53
N VAL A 521 17.91 -10.66 27.59
CA VAL A 521 18.22 -10.04 28.90
C VAL A 521 18.64 -11.04 29.98
N GLN A 522 18.69 -12.34 29.64
CA GLN A 522 18.72 -13.44 30.62
C GLN A 522 19.80 -13.34 31.71
N PHE A 523 21.02 -12.92 31.38
CA PHE A 523 22.10 -12.80 32.35
C PHE A 523 21.79 -11.77 33.46
N ALA A 524 21.22 -10.62 33.07
CA ALA A 524 20.86 -9.56 34.01
C ALA A 524 19.66 -9.97 34.87
N ALA A 525 18.60 -10.46 34.24
CA ALA A 525 17.37 -10.87 34.92
C ALA A 525 17.57 -12.08 35.86
N VAL A 526 18.33 -13.12 35.45
CA VAL A 526 18.66 -14.25 36.35
C VAL A 526 19.51 -13.79 37.53
N ASN A 527 20.52 -12.93 37.33
CA ASN A 527 21.31 -12.38 38.42
C ASN A 527 20.47 -11.53 39.39
N ALA A 528 19.50 -10.76 38.87
CA ALA A 528 18.56 -10.01 39.69
C ALA A 528 17.66 -10.93 40.53
N ILE A 529 17.07 -11.98 39.92
CA ILE A 529 16.23 -12.96 40.63
C ILE A 529 17.01 -13.66 41.75
N ILE A 530 18.24 -14.14 41.49
CA ILE A 530 19.11 -14.75 42.51
C ILE A 530 19.43 -13.75 43.63
N THR A 531 19.63 -12.47 43.30
CA THR A 531 19.93 -11.42 44.29
C THR A 531 18.71 -11.13 45.17
N LEU A 532 17.52 -10.98 44.58
CA LEU A 532 16.27 -10.79 45.31
C LEU A 532 15.97 -11.97 46.25
N ALA A 533 16.10 -13.21 45.76
CA ALA A 533 15.91 -14.42 46.57
C ALA A 533 16.89 -14.51 47.76
N ARG A 534 18.15 -14.09 47.56
CA ARG A 534 19.17 -14.04 48.63
C ARG A 534 18.87 -12.98 49.68
N LEU A 535 18.39 -11.80 49.28
CA LEU A 535 18.02 -10.71 50.19
C LEU A 535 16.71 -11.01 50.93
N HIS A 536 15.79 -11.73 50.28
CA HIS A 536 14.47 -12.08 50.80
C HIS A 536 14.22 -13.60 50.73
N PRO A 537 14.77 -14.42 51.64
CA PRO A 537 14.62 -15.88 51.60
C PRO A 537 13.17 -16.40 51.66
N ALA A 538 12.20 -15.55 52.03
CA ALA A 538 10.78 -15.88 52.04
C ALA A 538 10.19 -16.09 50.63
N VAL A 539 10.75 -15.45 49.59
CA VAL A 539 10.25 -15.54 48.19
C VAL A 539 11.04 -16.55 47.33
N GLN A 540 11.70 -17.52 47.96
CA GLN A 540 12.54 -18.49 47.25
C GLN A 540 11.75 -19.32 46.23
N GLN A 541 10.48 -19.65 46.50
CA GLN A 541 9.66 -20.46 45.57
C GLN A 541 9.25 -19.65 44.34
N GLU A 542 8.85 -18.40 44.54
CA GLU A 542 8.52 -17.43 43.50
C GLU A 542 9.73 -17.17 42.59
N ALA A 543 10.94 -17.09 43.17
CA ALA A 543 12.18 -16.97 42.41
C ALA A 543 12.47 -18.21 41.55
N LEU A 544 12.22 -19.43 42.06
CA LEU A 544 12.37 -20.67 41.29
C LEU A 544 11.36 -20.75 40.14
N VAL A 545 10.09 -20.37 40.39
CA VAL A 545 9.06 -20.26 39.36
C VAL A 545 9.45 -19.24 38.29
N ALA A 546 10.00 -18.09 38.66
CA ALA A 546 10.46 -17.07 37.73
C ALA A 546 11.62 -17.54 36.84
N LEU A 547 12.61 -18.26 37.41
CA LEU A 547 13.73 -18.84 36.65
C LEU A 547 13.28 -19.95 35.69
N ALA A 548 12.32 -20.78 36.11
CA ALA A 548 11.80 -21.89 35.31
C ALA A 548 11.06 -21.46 34.02
N ARG A 549 10.71 -20.17 33.89
CA ARG A 549 10.09 -19.60 32.66
C ARG A 549 11.07 -19.46 31.49
N LEU A 550 12.39 -19.46 31.74
CA LEU A 550 13.40 -19.49 30.68
C LEU A 550 13.47 -20.89 30.07
N ARG A 551 13.09 -21.05 28.79
CA ARG A 551 13.13 -22.34 28.09
C ARG A 551 14.57 -22.84 27.94
N ALA A 552 14.79 -24.14 28.11
CA ALA A 552 16.08 -24.81 27.95
C ALA A 552 16.81 -24.48 26.63
N THR A 553 16.07 -24.35 25.52
CA THR A 553 16.61 -23.99 24.20
C THR A 553 17.19 -22.57 24.12
N ASP A 554 16.75 -21.69 25.02
CA ASP A 554 17.03 -20.26 25.00
C ASP A 554 18.15 -19.89 26.01
N VAL A 555 18.73 -20.87 26.72
CA VAL A 555 19.72 -20.69 27.79
C VAL A 555 21.16 -20.55 27.26
N ASN A 556 21.85 -19.50 27.72
CA ASN A 556 23.24 -19.22 27.40
C ASN A 556 24.19 -19.68 28.52
N ALA A 557 25.37 -20.18 28.14
CA ALA A 557 26.42 -20.62 29.07
C ALA A 557 26.81 -19.56 30.12
N SER A 558 26.81 -18.27 29.77
CA SER A 558 27.12 -17.17 30.71
C SER A 558 26.09 -17.03 31.83
N THR A 559 24.82 -17.35 31.57
CA THR A 559 23.73 -17.37 32.56
C THR A 559 23.91 -18.53 33.53
N VAL A 560 24.29 -19.71 33.02
CA VAL A 560 24.61 -20.89 33.84
C VAL A 560 25.78 -20.60 34.80
N MET A 561 26.79 -19.85 34.36
CA MET A 561 27.94 -19.46 35.19
C MET A 561 27.60 -18.53 36.37
N LEU A 562 26.38 -17.99 36.47
CA LEU A 562 25.93 -17.27 37.67
C LEU A 562 25.80 -18.20 38.88
N PHE A 563 25.46 -19.47 38.65
CA PHE A 563 25.31 -20.52 39.67
C PHE A 563 26.68 -21.14 40.01
N ARG A 564 27.64 -20.30 40.42
CA ARG A 564 29.08 -20.63 40.64
C ARG A 564 29.36 -21.91 41.43
N SER A 565 28.43 -22.31 42.29
CA SER A 565 28.38 -23.60 42.97
C SER A 565 26.92 -24.06 43.00
N ILE A 566 26.69 -25.35 42.83
CA ILE A 566 25.35 -25.93 42.89
C ILE A 566 24.77 -25.82 44.31
N GLU A 567 23.75 -24.99 44.48
CA GLU A 567 22.94 -24.93 45.69
C GLU A 567 21.71 -25.83 45.52
N ALA A 568 21.36 -26.63 46.53
CA ALA A 568 20.30 -27.64 46.45
C ALA A 568 18.94 -27.09 45.98
N GLN A 569 18.66 -25.82 46.25
CA GLN A 569 17.44 -25.12 45.86
C GLN A 569 17.32 -24.82 44.36
N TYR A 570 18.42 -24.77 43.60
CA TYR A 570 18.40 -24.47 42.15
C TYR A 570 18.54 -25.71 41.25
N VAL A 571 18.70 -26.91 41.83
CA VAL A 571 18.98 -28.14 41.08
C VAL A 571 17.90 -28.41 40.03
N ASP A 572 16.62 -28.39 40.42
CA ASP A 572 15.50 -28.71 39.53
C ASP A 572 15.38 -27.73 38.35
N VAL A 573 15.69 -26.45 38.56
CA VAL A 573 15.74 -25.42 37.51
C VAL A 573 16.87 -25.69 36.53
N LEU A 574 18.08 -26.00 37.04
CA LEU A 574 19.25 -26.27 36.20
C LEU A 574 19.12 -27.59 35.43
N GLU A 575 18.52 -28.63 36.03
CA GLU A 575 18.14 -29.87 35.34
C GLU A 575 17.08 -29.60 34.26
N GLY A 576 16.07 -28.78 34.55
CA GLY A 576 15.06 -28.34 33.58
C GLY A 576 15.60 -27.54 32.40
N TRP A 577 16.82 -26.99 32.50
CA TRP A 577 17.54 -26.32 31.41
C TRP A 577 18.38 -27.25 30.52
N ARG A 578 18.45 -28.55 30.81
CA ARG A 578 19.14 -29.52 29.95
C ARG A 578 18.33 -29.85 28.70
N VAL A 579 18.90 -29.56 27.53
CA VAL A 579 18.36 -30.00 26.23
C VAL A 579 18.91 -31.37 25.87
N VAL A 580 18.05 -32.38 25.81
CA VAL A 580 18.41 -33.75 25.42
C VAL A 580 18.94 -33.76 23.99
N GLY A 581 20.18 -34.26 23.80
CA GLY A 581 20.83 -34.36 22.48
C GLY A 581 21.64 -33.14 22.03
N ALA A 582 21.86 -32.14 22.90
CA ALA A 582 22.64 -30.93 22.62
C ALA A 582 24.06 -30.95 23.24
N ASP A 583 24.65 -32.14 23.35
CA ASP A 583 25.78 -32.45 24.25
C ASP A 583 27.08 -31.67 23.99
N ASP A 584 27.30 -31.12 22.79
CA ASP A 584 28.53 -30.38 22.43
C ASP A 584 28.39 -28.85 22.52
N THR A 585 27.25 -28.32 22.97
CA THR A 585 27.06 -26.87 23.16
C THR A 585 27.80 -26.34 24.40
N ASP A 586 28.24 -25.08 24.37
CA ASP A 586 28.86 -24.43 25.55
C ASP A 586 27.91 -24.39 26.75
N THR A 587 26.59 -24.24 26.51
CA THR A 587 25.56 -24.33 27.56
C THR A 587 25.50 -25.73 28.17
N SER A 588 25.54 -26.80 27.36
CA SER A 588 25.56 -28.18 27.87
C SER A 588 26.82 -28.48 28.68
N LYS A 589 28.00 -28.00 28.20
CA LYS A 589 29.27 -28.08 28.94
C LYS A 589 29.21 -27.35 30.28
N ALA A 590 28.61 -26.15 30.31
CA ALA A 590 28.40 -25.37 31.53
C ALA A 590 27.48 -26.09 32.54
N LEU A 591 26.33 -26.61 32.09
CA LEU A 591 25.39 -27.35 32.93
C LEU A 591 26.02 -28.65 33.45
N THR A 592 26.74 -29.39 32.60
CA THR A 592 27.45 -30.62 32.96
C THR A 592 28.55 -30.36 34.00
N SER A 593 29.24 -29.22 33.93
CA SER A 593 30.24 -28.82 34.92
C SER A 593 29.67 -28.49 36.30
N LEU A 594 28.37 -28.16 36.41
CA LEU A 594 27.71 -27.85 37.68
C LEU A 594 26.94 -29.03 38.27
N LEU A 595 26.24 -29.79 37.41
CA LEU A 595 25.33 -30.88 37.80
C LEU A 595 25.99 -32.27 37.73
N GLY A 596 27.15 -32.41 37.07
CA GLY A 596 27.72 -33.69 36.68
C GLY A 596 27.16 -34.21 35.34
N PRO A 597 27.50 -35.43 34.90
CA PRO A 597 26.95 -36.01 33.67
C PRO A 597 25.46 -36.39 33.83
N VAL A 598 24.71 -36.36 32.73
CA VAL A 598 23.34 -36.86 32.69
C VAL A 598 23.36 -38.37 32.96
N VAL A 599 22.74 -38.80 34.06
CA VAL A 599 22.56 -40.23 34.35
C VAL A 599 21.37 -40.72 33.54
N ALA A 600 21.62 -41.57 32.54
CA ALA A 600 20.54 -42.21 31.78
C ALA A 600 19.73 -43.14 32.70
N SER A 601 18.43 -42.85 32.84
CA SER A 601 17.42 -43.66 33.53
C SER A 601 16.44 -44.29 32.56
#